data_AF-Q49VX8-F1
#
_entry.id   AF-Q49VX8-F1
#
_cell.length_a   1.000
_cell.length_b   1.000
_cell.length_c   1.000
_cell.angle_alpha   90.00
_cell.angle_beta   90.00
_cell.angle_gamma   90.00
#
_symmetry.space_group_name_H-M   'P 1'
#
loop_
_entity.id
_entity.type
_entity.pdbx_description
1 polymer ?
#
loop_
_entity_poly.entity_id
_entity_poly.type
_entity_poly.pdbx_seq_one_letter_code
_entity_poly.pdbx_strand_id
1 'polypeptide(L)'
;MVKTVQDNTINIFDNQIYDKGVKAKEIKQKYHQLTNRIKQLNSKITHYQNNDEFAEATKLKSLQSDLEQELIEVDEQLNSSDYKVTEEEFDQFYKAYNKEMTGFKDEHQKLAKEMQDKLQDVVKVYRKMIENKNEAGRRISRERYVKQEKNNPGNIHNQYKGQMLDHEINLGDGNKYNEQTTPRGYAWQLEKALDTVSRDEFQKYHYGKKQW
;
A
#
# COMPACT_ATOMS: atom_id res chain seq x y z
N MET A 1 -16.99 -1.53 -13.21
CA MET A 1 -17.08 -0.19 -13.82
C MET A 1 -16.73 0.81 -12.72
N VAL A 2 -15.46 1.17 -12.58
CA VAL A 2 -15.03 2.18 -11.59
C VAL A 2 -15.31 3.53 -12.23
N LYS A 3 -16.17 4.32 -11.56
CA LYS A 3 -16.50 5.67 -11.99
C LYS A 3 -15.21 6.47 -12.13
N THR A 4 -15.07 7.07 -13.30
CA THR A 4 -14.21 8.19 -13.67
C THR A 4 -14.28 9.33 -12.66
N VAL A 5 -13.74 9.15 -11.47
CA VAL A 5 -13.08 10.26 -10.79
C VAL A 5 -11.90 10.55 -11.71
N GLN A 6 -12.04 11.60 -12.52
CA GLN A 6 -11.05 12.02 -13.51
C GLN A 6 -9.67 11.88 -12.88
N ASP A 7 -8.74 11.22 -13.56
CA ASP A 7 -7.34 11.08 -13.16
C ASP A 7 -6.62 12.45 -13.22
N ASN A 8 -7.23 13.51 -12.70
CA ASN A 8 -6.73 14.88 -12.81
C ASN A 8 -5.47 15.03 -11.98
N THR A 9 -5.43 14.44 -10.78
CA THR A 9 -4.21 14.40 -9.96
C THR A 9 -3.05 13.73 -10.71
N ILE A 10 -3.31 12.57 -11.34
CA ILE A 10 -2.29 11.83 -12.11
C ILE A 10 -1.89 12.61 -13.36
N ASN A 11 -2.85 13.19 -14.08
CA ASN A 11 -2.60 13.97 -15.29
C ASN A 11 -1.76 15.25 -15.00
N ILE A 12 -2.10 15.98 -13.94
CA ILE A 12 -1.30 17.14 -13.47
C ILE A 12 0.10 16.68 -13.08
N PHE A 13 0.22 15.58 -12.36
CA PHE A 13 1.52 15.03 -11.99
C PHE A 13 2.34 14.67 -13.23
N ASP A 14 1.84 13.79 -14.09
CA ASP A 14 2.59 13.26 -15.24
C ASP A 14 2.97 14.36 -16.23
N ASN A 15 2.01 15.20 -16.62
CA ASN A 15 2.18 16.12 -17.75
C ASN A 15 2.61 17.53 -17.35
N GLN A 16 2.53 17.92 -16.08
CA GLN A 16 2.92 19.27 -15.64
C GLN A 16 4.06 19.26 -14.63
N ILE A 17 4.04 18.37 -13.64
CA ILE A 17 5.05 18.37 -12.57
C ILE A 17 6.24 17.48 -12.95
N TYR A 18 5.96 16.23 -13.29
CA TYR A 18 6.96 15.20 -13.57
C TYR A 18 7.69 15.48 -14.88
N ASP A 19 6.97 15.75 -15.97
CA ASP A 19 7.56 16.08 -17.27
C ASP A 19 8.54 17.27 -17.19
N LYS A 20 8.13 18.38 -16.56
CA LYS A 20 9.01 19.53 -16.33
C LYS A 20 10.22 19.17 -15.47
N GLY A 21 10.00 18.37 -14.42
CA GLY A 21 11.07 17.87 -13.55
C GLY A 21 12.11 17.01 -14.29
N VAL A 22 11.68 16.18 -15.24
CA VAL A 22 12.57 15.38 -16.09
C VAL A 22 13.35 16.29 -17.04
N LYS A 23 12.66 17.17 -17.77
CA LYS A 23 13.29 18.14 -18.68
C LYS A 23 14.32 19.01 -17.96
N ALA A 24 13.99 19.52 -16.78
CA ALA A 24 14.88 20.35 -15.98
C ALA A 24 16.14 19.62 -15.49
N LYS A 25 16.08 18.30 -15.27
CA LYS A 25 17.27 17.52 -14.86
C LYS A 25 18.33 17.50 -15.97
N GLU A 26 17.92 17.30 -17.21
CA GLU A 26 18.83 17.29 -18.36
C GLU A 26 19.52 18.65 -18.53
N ILE A 27 18.74 19.73 -18.44
CA ILE A 27 19.26 21.10 -18.56
C ILE A 27 20.17 21.46 -17.37
N LYS A 28 19.84 21.04 -16.13
CA LYS A 28 20.73 21.22 -14.97
C LYS A 28 22.05 20.47 -15.11
N GLN A 29 22.06 19.28 -15.71
CA GLN A 29 23.30 18.57 -16.02
C GLN A 29 24.17 19.40 -16.98
N LYS A 30 23.57 19.95 -18.05
CA LYS A 30 24.27 20.85 -18.98
C LYS A 30 24.82 22.08 -18.26
N TYR A 31 24.02 22.74 -17.42
CA TYR A 31 24.44 23.88 -16.59
C TYR A 31 25.69 23.55 -15.75
N HIS A 32 25.69 22.39 -15.08
CA HIS A 32 26.83 21.94 -14.27
C HIS A 32 28.08 21.67 -15.12
N GLN A 33 27.92 21.07 -16.31
CA GLN A 33 29.04 20.83 -17.23
C GLN A 33 29.67 22.14 -17.71
N LEU A 34 28.85 23.12 -18.11
CA LEU A 34 29.31 24.45 -18.52
C LEU A 34 30.03 25.17 -17.38
N THR A 35 29.44 25.17 -16.19
CA THR A 35 30.07 25.76 -14.98
C THR A 35 31.44 25.14 -14.69
N ASN A 36 31.57 23.82 -14.79
CA ASN A 36 32.84 23.13 -14.57
C ASN A 36 33.88 23.47 -15.65
N ARG A 37 33.46 23.59 -16.91
CA ARG A 37 34.34 23.95 -18.03
C ARG A 37 34.85 25.39 -17.91
N ILE A 38 33.99 26.33 -17.51
CA ILE A 38 34.38 27.72 -17.21
C ILE A 38 35.41 27.76 -16.08
N LYS A 39 35.20 26.99 -14.99
CA LYS A 39 36.18 26.88 -13.90
C LYS A 39 37.54 26.37 -14.39
N GLN A 40 37.54 25.35 -15.24
CA GLN A 40 38.78 24.81 -15.82
C GLN A 40 39.50 25.83 -16.72
N LEU A 41 38.75 26.60 -17.52
CA LEU A 41 39.32 27.67 -18.34
C LEU A 41 39.92 28.78 -17.49
N ASN A 42 39.25 29.21 -16.42
CA ASN A 42 39.78 30.21 -15.49
C ASN A 42 41.13 29.80 -14.90
N SER A 43 41.28 28.55 -14.49
CA SER A 43 42.56 28.03 -13.99
C SER A 43 43.65 28.08 -15.07
N LYS A 44 43.32 27.73 -16.33
CA LYS A 44 44.27 27.78 -17.45
C LYS A 44 44.65 29.21 -17.83
N ILE A 45 43.68 30.13 -17.89
CA ILE A 45 43.91 31.55 -18.15
C ILE A 45 44.87 32.11 -17.11
N THR A 46 44.64 31.84 -15.83
CA THR A 46 45.50 32.27 -14.73
C THR A 46 46.93 31.73 -14.91
N HIS A 47 47.09 30.46 -15.29
CA HIS A 47 48.39 29.87 -15.56
C HIS A 47 49.14 30.58 -16.70
N TYR A 48 48.49 30.79 -17.85
CA TYR A 48 49.11 31.47 -18.98
C TYR A 48 49.44 32.93 -18.69
N GLN A 49 48.61 33.63 -17.92
CA GLN A 49 48.90 35.00 -17.47
C GLN A 49 50.12 35.05 -16.55
N ASN A 50 50.32 34.07 -15.67
CA ASN A 50 51.47 34.00 -14.77
C ASN A 50 52.79 33.65 -15.49
N ASN A 51 52.70 33.10 -16.71
CA ASN A 51 53.86 32.74 -17.56
C ASN A 51 54.09 33.76 -18.69
N ASP A 52 53.44 34.93 -18.65
CA ASP A 52 53.50 35.98 -19.68
C ASP A 52 53.02 35.57 -21.09
N GLU A 53 52.24 34.48 -21.19
CA GLU A 53 51.65 33.96 -22.44
C GLU A 53 50.28 34.63 -22.73
N PHE A 54 50.28 35.94 -22.95
CA PHE A 54 49.06 36.74 -23.03
C PHE A 54 48.16 36.44 -24.25
N ALA A 55 48.73 35.98 -25.36
CA ALA A 55 47.95 35.64 -26.56
C ALA A 55 47.08 34.39 -26.32
N GLU A 56 47.64 33.37 -25.68
CA GLU A 56 46.97 32.13 -25.27
C GLU A 56 45.91 32.41 -24.21
N ALA A 57 46.23 33.25 -23.22
CA ALA A 57 45.25 33.71 -22.23
C ALA A 57 44.06 34.45 -22.89
N THR A 58 44.30 35.27 -23.90
CA THR A 58 43.25 36.02 -24.61
C THR A 58 42.32 35.09 -25.40
N LYS A 59 42.87 34.10 -26.11
CA LYS A 59 42.06 33.07 -26.82
C LYS A 59 41.15 32.31 -25.85
N LEU A 60 41.67 31.94 -24.68
CA LEU A 60 40.87 31.22 -23.67
C LEU A 60 39.80 32.10 -23.02
N LYS A 61 40.05 33.40 -22.86
CA LYS A 61 39.03 34.36 -22.39
C LYS A 61 37.87 34.50 -23.37
N SER A 62 38.13 34.52 -24.68
CA SER A 62 37.05 34.50 -25.68
C SER A 62 36.19 33.25 -25.54
N LEU A 63 36.81 32.07 -25.43
CA LEU A 63 36.09 30.80 -25.23
C LEU A 63 35.32 30.77 -23.90
N GLN A 64 35.85 31.38 -22.83
CA GLN A 64 35.15 31.53 -21.57
C GLN A 64 33.89 32.38 -21.74
N SER A 65 34.00 33.52 -22.43
CA SER A 65 32.86 34.41 -22.68
C SER A 65 31.73 33.70 -23.45
N ASP A 66 32.08 32.89 -24.45
CA ASP A 66 31.10 32.10 -25.20
C ASP A 66 30.36 31.10 -24.29
N LEU A 67 31.08 30.42 -23.40
CA LEU A 67 30.48 29.47 -22.45
C LEU A 67 29.65 30.17 -21.35
N GLU A 68 30.04 31.37 -20.93
CA GLU A 68 29.26 32.18 -19.99
C GLU A 68 27.96 32.66 -20.62
N GLN A 69 27.97 33.02 -21.91
CA GLN A 69 26.76 33.32 -22.66
C GLN A 69 25.83 32.09 -22.76
N GLU A 70 26.38 30.93 -23.10
CA GLU A 70 25.61 29.68 -23.13
C GLU A 70 25.05 29.31 -21.74
N LEU A 71 25.79 29.61 -20.66
CA LEU A 71 25.32 29.38 -19.29
C LEU A 71 24.11 30.27 -18.95
N ILE A 72 24.10 31.52 -19.40
CA ILE A 72 22.96 32.44 -19.23
C ILE A 72 21.73 31.89 -19.95
N GLU A 73 21.87 31.46 -21.21
CA GLU A 73 20.76 30.88 -21.98
C GLU A 73 20.17 29.64 -21.30
N VAL A 74 21.03 28.78 -20.74
CA VAL A 74 20.62 27.59 -19.98
C VAL A 74 19.90 27.97 -18.68
N ASP A 75 20.35 29.03 -17.99
CA ASP A 75 19.69 29.51 -16.78
C ASP A 75 18.31 30.13 -17.08
N GLU A 76 18.20 30.91 -18.16
CA GLU A 76 16.92 31.44 -18.63
C GLU A 76 15.96 30.32 -19.02
N GLN A 77 16.45 29.28 -19.71
CA GLN A 77 15.67 28.11 -20.05
C GLN A 77 15.13 27.40 -18.79
N LEU A 78 15.97 27.20 -17.75
CA LEU A 78 15.54 26.60 -16.48
C LEU A 78 14.48 27.42 -15.73
N ASN A 79 14.46 28.74 -15.93
CA ASN A 79 13.49 29.64 -15.31
C ASN A 79 12.20 29.81 -16.13
N SER A 80 12.14 29.27 -17.34
CA SER A 80 10.95 29.30 -18.18
C SER A 80 9.84 28.34 -17.68
N SER A 81 8.62 28.56 -18.16
CA SER A 81 7.43 27.78 -17.78
C SER A 81 7.55 26.29 -18.05
N ASP A 82 8.37 25.89 -19.02
CA ASP A 82 8.46 24.51 -19.49
C ASP A 82 9.41 23.64 -18.63
N TYR A 83 10.17 24.27 -17.73
CA TYR A 83 11.18 23.61 -16.90
C TYR A 83 10.98 23.89 -15.40
N LYS A 84 10.23 24.94 -15.07
CA LYS A 84 9.90 25.30 -13.70
C LYS A 84 8.43 25.01 -13.39
N VAL A 85 8.21 24.21 -12.36
CA VAL A 85 6.88 24.00 -11.79
C VAL A 85 6.49 25.25 -11.01
N THR A 86 5.29 25.77 -11.26
CA THR A 86 4.77 26.97 -10.60
C THR A 86 4.01 26.62 -9.31
N GLU A 87 3.85 27.61 -8.43
CA GLU A 87 3.03 27.44 -7.22
C GLU A 87 1.57 27.10 -7.58
N GLU A 88 1.05 27.70 -8.64
CA GLU A 88 -0.31 27.42 -9.14
C GLU A 88 -0.48 25.96 -9.56
N GLU A 89 0.55 25.34 -10.16
CA GLU A 89 0.52 23.93 -10.56
C GLU A 89 0.53 23.01 -9.33
N PHE A 90 1.29 23.36 -8.29
CA PHE A 90 1.23 22.65 -7.01
C PHE A 90 -0.14 22.78 -6.33
N ASP A 91 -0.70 23.99 -6.30
CA ASP A 91 -2.03 24.24 -5.73
C ASP A 91 -3.12 23.46 -6.47
N GLN A 92 -3.07 23.43 -7.80
CA GLN A 92 -3.98 22.65 -8.64
C GLN A 92 -3.87 21.16 -8.34
N PHE A 93 -2.64 20.63 -8.24
CA PHE A 93 -2.40 19.24 -7.87
C PHE A 93 -3.01 18.91 -6.50
N TYR A 94 -2.68 19.69 -5.46
CA TYR A 94 -3.16 19.40 -4.11
C TYR A 94 -4.68 19.56 -3.97
N LYS A 95 -5.27 20.52 -4.68
CA LYS A 95 -6.73 20.68 -4.73
C LYS A 95 -7.40 19.47 -5.37
N ALA A 96 -6.87 18.97 -6.49
CA ALA A 96 -7.36 17.76 -7.14
C ALA A 96 -7.17 16.54 -6.23
N TYR A 97 -5.96 16.35 -5.70
CA TYR A 97 -5.60 15.25 -4.79
C TYR A 97 -6.54 15.17 -3.59
N ASN A 98 -6.74 16.29 -2.89
CA ASN A 98 -7.57 16.31 -1.68
C ASN A 98 -9.03 15.96 -2.00
N LYS A 99 -9.55 16.45 -3.14
CA LYS A 99 -10.91 16.15 -3.60
C LYS A 99 -11.06 14.67 -3.95
N GLU A 100 -10.14 14.12 -4.72
CA GLU A 100 -10.18 12.71 -5.16
C GLU A 100 -9.98 11.76 -3.97
N MET A 101 -9.01 12.06 -3.10
CA MET A 101 -8.68 11.25 -1.93
C MET A 101 -9.82 11.20 -0.90
N THR A 102 -10.62 12.28 -0.78
CA THR A 102 -11.82 12.27 0.07
C THR A 102 -12.80 11.19 -0.40
N GLY A 103 -13.03 11.08 -1.72
CA GLY A 103 -13.89 10.04 -2.28
C GLY A 103 -13.41 8.62 -1.96
N PHE A 104 -12.10 8.37 -2.07
CA PHE A 104 -11.51 7.07 -1.71
C PHE A 104 -11.61 6.79 -0.20
N LYS A 105 -11.37 7.79 0.65
CA LYS A 105 -11.48 7.65 2.11
C LYS A 105 -12.91 7.32 2.54
N ASP A 106 -13.89 8.05 2.01
CA ASP A 106 -15.31 7.86 2.36
C ASP A 106 -15.78 6.46 1.94
N GLU A 107 -15.41 6.02 0.74
CA GLU A 107 -15.77 4.69 0.27
C GLU A 107 -15.08 3.59 1.09
N HIS A 108 -13.80 3.77 1.42
CA HIS A 108 -13.07 2.81 2.25
C HIS A 108 -13.68 2.71 3.65
N GLN A 109 -14.11 3.81 4.25
CA GLN A 109 -14.80 3.79 5.55
C GLN A 109 -16.14 3.05 5.50
N LYS A 110 -16.92 3.20 4.41
CA LYS A 110 -18.15 2.43 4.22
C LYS A 110 -17.87 0.92 4.12
N LEU A 111 -16.87 0.54 3.33
CA LEU A 111 -16.47 -0.86 3.18
C LEU A 111 -15.94 -1.45 4.49
N ALA A 112 -15.19 -0.68 5.27
CA ALA A 112 -14.72 -1.09 6.59
C ALA A 112 -15.90 -1.36 7.55
N LYS A 113 -16.93 -0.50 7.52
CA LYS A 113 -18.15 -0.71 8.30
C LYS A 113 -18.91 -1.95 7.83
N GLU A 114 -19.02 -2.18 6.52
CA GLU A 114 -19.64 -3.38 5.96
C GLU A 114 -18.92 -4.65 6.45
N MET A 115 -17.59 -4.67 6.45
CA MET A 115 -16.80 -5.79 6.99
C MET A 115 -17.09 -6.02 8.48
N GLN A 116 -17.21 -4.96 9.28
CA GLN A 116 -17.57 -5.09 10.70
C GLN A 116 -18.96 -5.71 10.89
N ASP A 117 -19.94 -5.30 10.08
CA ASP A 117 -21.29 -5.86 10.12
C ASP A 117 -21.29 -7.35 9.74
N LYS A 118 -20.51 -7.75 8.73
CA LYS A 118 -20.34 -9.17 8.37
C LYS A 118 -19.71 -9.99 9.49
N LEU A 119 -18.74 -9.44 10.23
CA LEU A 119 -18.17 -10.11 11.39
C LEU A 119 -19.21 -10.33 12.50
N GLN A 120 -20.15 -9.40 12.69
CA GLN A 120 -21.27 -9.60 13.63
C GLN A 120 -22.18 -10.76 13.20
N ASP A 121 -22.40 -10.94 11.89
CA ASP A 121 -23.17 -12.07 11.38
C ASP A 121 -22.45 -13.41 11.64
N VAL A 122 -21.12 -13.46 11.50
CA VAL A 122 -20.32 -14.63 11.89
C VAL A 122 -20.51 -14.96 13.37
N VAL A 123 -20.48 -13.96 14.26
CA VAL A 123 -20.72 -14.14 15.70
C VAL A 123 -22.12 -14.72 15.98
N LYS A 124 -23.16 -14.24 15.27
CA LYS A 124 -24.53 -14.76 15.41
C LYS A 124 -24.61 -16.23 15.02
N VAL A 125 -23.97 -16.62 13.92
CA VAL A 125 -23.92 -18.03 13.48
C VAL A 125 -23.18 -18.88 14.51
N TYR A 126 -22.03 -18.42 14.99
CA TYR A 126 -21.25 -19.14 15.98
C TYR A 126 -22.03 -19.34 17.29
N ARG A 127 -22.80 -18.34 17.74
CA ARG A 127 -23.69 -18.48 18.89
C ARG A 127 -24.71 -19.62 18.71
N LYS A 128 -25.35 -19.69 17.54
CA LYS A 128 -26.29 -20.79 17.22
C LYS A 128 -25.60 -22.16 17.23
N MET A 129 -24.34 -22.23 16.78
CA MET A 129 -23.56 -23.48 16.85
C MET A 129 -23.36 -23.93 18.30
N ILE A 130 -22.98 -23.01 19.19
CA ILE A 130 -22.79 -23.30 20.62
C ILE A 130 -24.12 -23.71 21.29
N GLU A 131 -25.21 -23.02 20.98
CA GLU A 131 -26.55 -23.38 21.48
C GLU A 131 -26.94 -24.80 21.04
N ASN A 132 -26.75 -25.13 19.77
CA ASN A 132 -26.99 -26.47 19.24
C ASN A 132 -26.11 -27.52 19.92
N LYS A 133 -24.82 -27.20 20.14
CA LYS A 133 -23.87 -28.10 20.79
C LYS A 133 -24.22 -28.35 22.24
N ASN A 134 -24.58 -27.32 22.99
CA ASN A 134 -25.08 -27.45 24.35
C ASN A 134 -26.30 -28.37 24.42
N GLU A 135 -27.23 -28.19 23.48
CA GLU A 135 -28.47 -28.93 23.41
C GLU A 135 -28.27 -30.40 23.02
N ALA A 136 -27.25 -30.69 22.20
CA ALA A 136 -26.79 -32.04 21.97
C ALA A 136 -26.10 -32.64 23.21
N GLY A 137 -25.26 -31.89 23.92
CA GLY A 137 -24.60 -32.33 25.15
C GLY A 137 -25.60 -32.77 26.22
N ARG A 138 -26.70 -32.02 26.37
CA ARG A 138 -27.81 -32.39 27.28
C ARG A 138 -28.44 -33.74 26.91
N ARG A 139 -28.61 -34.04 25.62
CA ARG A 139 -29.15 -35.32 25.15
C ARG A 139 -28.15 -36.46 25.30
N ILE A 140 -26.89 -36.24 24.92
CA ILE A 140 -25.82 -37.24 25.03
C ILE A 140 -25.60 -37.63 26.49
N SER A 141 -25.59 -36.67 27.43
CA SER A 141 -25.47 -37.00 28.85
C SER A 141 -26.60 -37.88 29.36
N ARG A 142 -27.85 -37.65 28.91
CA ARG A 142 -29.01 -38.46 29.30
C ARG A 142 -28.93 -39.84 28.68
N GLU A 143 -28.57 -39.91 27.40
CA GLU A 143 -28.41 -41.16 26.67
C GLU A 143 -27.35 -42.06 27.30
N ARG A 144 -26.20 -41.49 27.71
CA ARG A 144 -25.14 -42.20 28.44
C ARG A 144 -25.64 -42.76 29.76
N TYR A 145 -26.38 -41.99 30.53
CA TYR A 145 -26.96 -42.45 31.79
C TYR A 145 -27.97 -43.59 31.58
N VAL A 146 -28.90 -43.44 30.62
CA VAL A 146 -29.87 -44.51 30.28
C VAL A 146 -29.18 -45.79 29.84
N LYS A 147 -28.10 -45.70 29.05
CA LYS A 147 -27.28 -46.87 28.68
C LYS A 147 -26.63 -47.54 29.90
N GLN A 148 -26.11 -46.75 30.84
CA GLN A 148 -25.51 -47.28 32.08
C GLN A 148 -26.55 -48.00 32.94
N GLU A 149 -27.72 -47.38 33.17
CA GLU A 149 -28.84 -48.00 33.89
C GLU A 149 -29.36 -49.26 33.21
N LYS A 150 -29.45 -49.27 31.87
CA LYS A 150 -29.87 -50.46 31.11
C LYS A 150 -28.89 -51.63 31.31
N ASN A 151 -27.59 -51.36 31.34
CA ASN A 151 -26.57 -52.39 31.43
C ASN A 151 -26.37 -52.88 32.88
N ASN A 152 -26.42 -51.97 33.85
CA ASN A 152 -26.25 -52.24 35.28
C ASN A 152 -27.25 -51.42 36.11
N PRO A 153 -28.49 -51.90 36.28
CA PRO A 153 -29.55 -51.14 36.96
C PRO A 153 -29.20 -50.83 38.42
N GLY A 154 -29.38 -49.58 38.84
CA GLY A 154 -29.23 -49.16 40.24
C GLY A 154 -27.78 -49.13 40.77
N ASN A 155 -26.79 -49.22 39.88
CA ASN A 155 -25.38 -49.13 40.28
C ASN A 155 -25.04 -47.72 40.78
N ILE A 156 -24.42 -47.63 41.97
CA ILE A 156 -23.98 -46.37 42.60
C ILE A 156 -23.00 -45.56 41.76
N HIS A 157 -22.36 -46.18 40.76
CA HIS A 157 -21.42 -45.54 39.85
C HIS A 157 -22.07 -44.97 38.58
N ASN A 158 -23.38 -45.15 38.36
CA ASN A 158 -24.08 -44.54 37.25
C ASN A 158 -24.17 -43.03 37.48
N GLN A 159 -23.61 -42.23 36.57
CA GLN A 159 -23.48 -40.78 36.75
C GLN A 159 -24.24 -40.00 35.68
N TYR A 160 -25.17 -39.17 36.13
CA TYR A 160 -25.80 -38.17 35.29
C TYR A 160 -24.99 -36.86 35.33
N LYS A 161 -24.37 -36.50 34.21
CA LYS A 161 -23.51 -35.31 34.10
C LYS A 161 -24.28 -34.01 33.87
N GLY A 162 -25.53 -34.06 33.41
CA GLY A 162 -26.31 -32.87 33.09
C GLY A 162 -25.79 -32.16 31.84
N GLN A 163 -25.04 -31.08 32.03
CA GLN A 163 -24.41 -30.33 30.96
C GLN A 163 -23.01 -30.90 30.69
N MET A 164 -22.79 -31.36 29.46
CA MET A 164 -21.46 -31.78 29.01
C MET A 164 -20.61 -30.57 28.62
N LEU A 165 -19.29 -30.70 28.77
CA LEU A 165 -18.34 -29.70 28.30
C LEU A 165 -18.26 -29.73 26.78
N ASP A 166 -17.96 -28.59 26.16
CA ASP A 166 -17.94 -28.45 24.69
C ASP A 166 -17.05 -29.49 24.00
N HIS A 167 -15.85 -29.73 24.52
CA HIS A 167 -14.91 -30.70 23.95
C HIS A 167 -15.32 -32.18 24.13
N GLU A 168 -16.33 -32.46 24.96
CA GLU A 168 -16.86 -33.82 25.16
C GLU A 168 -18.00 -34.15 24.19
N ILE A 169 -18.46 -33.15 23.45
CA ILE A 169 -19.55 -33.22 22.48
C ILE A 169 -18.90 -33.15 21.10
N ASN A 170 -19.06 -34.21 20.31
CA ASN A 170 -18.60 -34.24 18.93
C ASN A 170 -19.82 -34.47 18.03
N LEU A 171 -20.14 -33.48 17.20
CA LEU A 171 -21.24 -33.50 16.24
C LEU A 171 -20.75 -33.63 14.79
N GLY A 172 -19.54 -34.17 14.61
CA GLY A 172 -18.85 -34.17 13.31
C GLY A 172 -18.04 -32.89 13.06
N ASP A 173 -17.90 -32.04 14.08
CA ASP A 173 -17.17 -30.78 14.08
C ASP A 173 -15.68 -30.93 14.42
N GLY A 174 -15.19 -32.17 14.50
CA GLY A 174 -13.80 -32.50 14.85
C GLY A 174 -13.64 -32.98 16.30
N ASN A 175 -12.43 -33.36 16.67
CA ASN A 175 -12.07 -33.67 18.07
C ASN A 175 -11.18 -32.58 18.65
N LYS A 176 -10.74 -32.72 19.91
CA LYS A 176 -9.86 -31.74 20.59
C LYS A 176 -8.54 -31.41 19.86
N TYR A 177 -8.14 -32.18 18.85
CA TYR A 177 -6.95 -31.99 18.03
C TYR A 177 -7.25 -31.39 16.65
N ASN A 178 -8.53 -31.21 16.31
CA ASN A 178 -8.99 -30.62 15.05
C ASN A 178 -9.71 -29.29 15.35
N GLU A 179 -8.94 -28.27 15.71
CA GLU A 179 -9.41 -26.95 16.18
C GLU A 179 -10.16 -26.12 15.10
N GLN A 180 -10.48 -26.70 13.95
CA GLN A 180 -11.04 -26.01 12.78
C GLN A 180 -12.37 -25.31 13.05
N THR A 181 -13.18 -25.82 13.98
CA THR A 181 -14.51 -25.29 14.34
C THR A 181 -14.49 -24.45 15.62
N THR A 182 -13.31 -24.18 16.18
CA THR A 182 -13.11 -23.26 17.31
C THR A 182 -13.02 -21.81 16.80
N PRO A 183 -13.14 -20.79 17.68
CA PRO A 183 -12.95 -19.41 17.28
C PRO A 183 -11.59 -19.17 16.62
N ARG A 184 -10.54 -19.86 17.11
CA ARG A 184 -9.18 -19.79 16.54
C ARG A 184 -9.11 -20.43 15.16
N GLY A 185 -9.76 -21.57 14.96
CA GLY A 185 -9.83 -22.24 13.66
C GLY A 185 -10.47 -21.36 12.59
N TYR A 186 -11.62 -20.74 12.90
CA TYR A 186 -12.29 -19.81 11.99
C TYR A 186 -11.48 -18.54 11.74
N ALA A 187 -10.84 -17.98 12.77
CA ALA A 187 -9.95 -16.83 12.61
C ALA A 187 -8.80 -17.12 11.63
N TRP A 188 -8.16 -18.29 11.75
CA TRP A 188 -7.07 -18.66 10.84
C TRP A 188 -7.53 -18.88 9.39
N GLN A 189 -8.71 -19.49 9.20
CA GLN A 189 -9.31 -19.63 7.87
C GLN A 189 -9.64 -18.28 7.23
N LEU A 190 -10.22 -17.36 8.02
CA LEU A 190 -10.56 -16.02 7.57
C LEU A 190 -9.30 -15.22 7.22
N GLU A 191 -8.29 -15.22 8.10
CA GLU A 191 -7.02 -14.54 7.87
C GLU A 191 -6.36 -15.02 6.57
N LYS A 192 -6.28 -16.33 6.37
CA LYS A 192 -5.73 -16.92 5.13
C LYS A 192 -6.50 -16.47 3.89
N ALA A 193 -7.83 -16.46 3.95
CA ALA A 193 -8.67 -16.01 2.83
C ALA A 193 -8.45 -14.52 2.51
N LEU A 194 -8.37 -13.67 3.54
CA LEU A 194 -8.14 -12.23 3.39
C LEU A 194 -6.72 -11.93 2.87
N ASP A 195 -5.69 -12.63 3.36
CA ASP A 195 -4.31 -12.51 2.87
C ASP A 195 -4.22 -12.90 1.38
N THR A 196 -4.93 -13.95 0.97
CA THR A 196 -5.01 -14.36 -0.45
C THR A 196 -5.59 -13.23 -1.32
N VAL A 197 -6.71 -12.63 -0.90
CA VAL A 197 -7.31 -11.49 -1.62
C VAL A 197 -6.34 -10.31 -1.71
N SER A 198 -5.67 -9.97 -0.61
CA SER A 198 -4.69 -8.86 -0.61
C SER A 198 -3.54 -9.11 -1.58
N ARG A 199 -3.02 -10.33 -1.62
CA ARG A 199 -1.94 -10.71 -2.55
C ARG A 199 -2.41 -10.68 -3.99
N ASP A 200 -3.59 -11.23 -4.28
CA ASP A 200 -4.14 -11.29 -5.63
C ASP A 200 -4.40 -9.87 -6.17
N GLU A 201 -4.99 -8.98 -5.37
CA GLU A 201 -5.23 -7.60 -5.78
C GLU A 201 -3.92 -6.82 -5.97
N PHE A 202 -2.93 -7.03 -5.09
CA PHE A 202 -1.60 -6.45 -5.27
C PHE A 202 -0.94 -6.93 -6.57
N GLN A 203 -0.97 -8.24 -6.83
CA GLN A 203 -0.40 -8.82 -8.04
C GLN A 203 -1.11 -8.34 -9.31
N LYS A 204 -2.44 -8.25 -9.31
CA LYS A 204 -3.20 -7.68 -10.43
C LYS A 204 -2.82 -6.24 -10.69
N TYR A 205 -2.65 -5.43 -9.64
CA TYR A 205 -2.20 -4.05 -9.79
C TYR A 205 -0.77 -3.98 -10.35
N HIS A 206 0.15 -4.75 -9.79
CA HIS A 206 1.58 -4.69 -10.11
C HIS A 206 1.92 -5.30 -11.47
N TYR A 207 1.28 -6.42 -11.85
CA TYR A 207 1.56 -7.14 -13.10
C TYR A 207 0.52 -6.91 -14.19
N GLY A 208 -0.70 -6.46 -13.85
CA GLY A 208 -1.78 -6.20 -14.80
C GLY A 208 -1.72 -4.80 -15.43
N LYS A 209 -1.03 -3.84 -14.80
CA LYS A 209 -0.66 -2.60 -15.48
C LYS A 209 0.64 -2.85 -16.24
N LYS A 210 0.59 -2.77 -17.58
CA LYS A 210 1.78 -2.52 -18.43
C LYS A 210 2.66 -1.50 -17.71
N GLN A 211 3.96 -1.79 -17.63
CA GLN A 211 4.99 -0.91 -17.08
C GLN A 211 4.61 0.55 -17.33
N TRP A 212 4.27 1.25 -16.24
CA TRP A 212 4.31 2.69 -16.19
C TRP A 212 5.78 3.10 -16.15
#